data_AF-K9GN03-F1
#
_entry.id   AF-K9GN03-F1
#
_cell.length_a   1.000
_cell.length_b   1.000
_cell.length_c   1.000
_cell.angle_alpha   90.00
_cell.angle_beta   90.00
_cell.angle_gamma   90.00
#
_symmetry.space_group_name_H-M   'P 1'
#
loop_
_entity.id
_entity.type
_entity.pdbx_description
1 polymer ?
#
loop_
_entity_poly.entity_id
_entity_poly.type
_entity_poly.pdbx_seq_one_letter_code
_entity_poly.pdbx_strand_id
1 'polypeptide(L)'
;MATLSDYQTPLSGDSSVDALINTSWLRPQPWPDDGTITWSIMQTDAMADLYGHNAPGYAPMNASQIDATRQLMEHVEALTGVDCVEVAPSSEAEIFFGTCDLQDNTVGVAYTPWKYWHDGNGTITNFQTDAFLYLDNSDPGRFSTDAPTPGTWGYTALLHEIGHALGLKHPFEGDVTLSDALDTMDNTVMSYTVGSEGLPTEFQELDAAALDYLLPEGTLATEPAADTTDTTTGTATPEPTADSFAVSAAVTKEWGSGYKAEIVVTNTSDHAAEAPTVSFDLPVEVAAVWGADLVGQDGHTWTVRDDDTDMLQPGESMRFAIKGAGDYHPVPTDFSVNGITVPDAAPVEVASAVTSQWSSGYVAEVLVTNTTGGDLLTPELSFTLPEGIDTLWNGTATLGADGRWTVADDTAGAVLKDGETWRFAYKAYTDQPTLPQDIAVNGTSLDDADTALAIADLLDQEIVIDVSQMHTTDVPPALAHLGAGHGAGWDEDLAWEMDMDGAFAVSERPTLPAFDAFVLPEPAEEVSSARLLPVDDGFLV
;
A
#
# COMPACT_ATOMS: atom_id res chain seq x y z
N MET A 1 26.92 -25.58 3.27
CA MET A 1 27.91 -24.51 3.16
C MET A 1 27.38 -23.63 2.05
N ALA A 2 27.09 -22.36 2.34
CA ALA A 2 26.45 -21.46 1.39
C ALA A 2 27.37 -21.18 0.19
N THR A 3 26.79 -21.18 -1.00
CA THR A 3 27.42 -20.92 -2.29
C THR A 3 26.58 -19.89 -3.05
N LEU A 4 27.11 -19.27 -4.11
CA LEU A 4 26.36 -18.24 -4.86
C LEU A 4 25.03 -18.75 -5.44
N SER A 5 24.94 -20.04 -5.77
CA SER A 5 23.67 -20.63 -6.26
C SER A 5 22.56 -20.61 -5.21
N ASP A 6 22.91 -20.53 -3.92
CA ASP A 6 21.91 -20.44 -2.84
C ASP A 6 21.28 -19.04 -2.75
N TYR A 7 21.86 -18.04 -3.43
CA TYR A 7 21.34 -16.67 -3.54
C TYR A 7 20.69 -16.40 -4.91
N GLN A 8 20.64 -17.41 -5.78
CA GLN A 8 20.05 -17.27 -7.11
C GLN A 8 18.58 -17.67 -7.04
N THR A 9 17.70 -16.77 -7.46
CA THR A 9 16.26 -17.04 -7.55
C THR A 9 15.99 -18.25 -8.45
N PRO A 10 15.29 -19.29 -7.95
CA PRO A 10 14.96 -20.46 -8.76
C PRO A 10 13.86 -20.14 -9.77
N LEU A 11 13.92 -20.76 -10.96
CA LEU A 11 12.84 -20.71 -11.93
C LEU A 11 11.66 -21.59 -11.50
N SER A 12 10.44 -21.15 -11.81
CA SER A 12 9.17 -21.82 -11.51
C SER A 12 8.95 -23.08 -12.36
N GLY A 13 9.50 -23.09 -13.58
CA GLY A 13 9.25 -24.11 -14.60
C GLY A 13 8.04 -23.81 -15.49
N ASP A 14 7.29 -22.74 -15.24
CA ASP A 14 6.33 -22.16 -16.18
C ASP A 14 7.02 -21.08 -17.03
N SER A 15 7.07 -21.27 -18.34
CA SER A 15 7.76 -20.34 -19.24
C SER A 15 7.17 -18.93 -19.29
N SER A 16 5.89 -18.76 -18.93
CA SER A 16 5.24 -17.43 -18.89
C SER A 16 5.66 -16.63 -17.66
N VAL A 17 5.81 -17.30 -16.52
CA VAL A 17 6.35 -16.72 -15.27
C VAL A 17 7.87 -16.57 -15.33
N ASP A 18 8.57 -17.61 -15.79
CA ASP A 18 10.04 -17.62 -15.93
C ASP A 18 10.56 -16.56 -16.91
N ALA A 19 9.71 -16.11 -17.84
CA ALA A 19 10.03 -14.99 -18.74
C ALA A 19 10.14 -13.65 -17.99
N LEU A 20 9.63 -13.55 -16.77
CA LEU A 20 9.73 -12.35 -15.93
C LEU A 20 10.65 -12.52 -14.73
N ILE A 21 11.12 -13.73 -14.38
CA ILE A 21 12.03 -13.90 -13.23
C ILE A 21 13.45 -13.40 -13.52
N ASN A 22 13.94 -12.46 -12.71
CA ASN A 22 15.33 -12.01 -12.72
C ASN A 22 16.23 -12.94 -11.90
N THR A 23 16.91 -13.87 -12.58
CA THR A 23 17.89 -14.78 -11.94
C THR A 23 19.29 -14.18 -11.78
N SER A 24 19.50 -12.92 -12.21
CA SER A 24 20.78 -12.21 -12.11
C SER A 24 20.87 -11.31 -10.88
N TRP A 25 19.73 -10.90 -10.32
CA TRP A 25 19.71 -10.29 -9.00
C TRP A 25 19.87 -11.37 -7.94
N LEU A 26 21.10 -11.48 -7.41
CA LEU A 26 21.39 -12.40 -6.32
C LEU A 26 20.97 -11.78 -4.99
N ARG A 27 20.13 -12.49 -4.25
CA ARG A 27 19.62 -12.10 -2.93
C ARG A 27 19.35 -13.35 -2.07
N PRO A 28 19.30 -13.23 -0.74
CA PRO A 28 18.88 -14.36 0.11
C PRO A 28 17.59 -15.00 -0.40
N GLN A 29 17.45 -16.32 -0.25
CA GLN A 29 16.26 -17.06 -0.70
C GLN A 29 15.73 -17.94 0.45
N PRO A 30 14.41 -17.95 0.72
CA PRO A 30 13.39 -17.07 0.12
C PRO A 30 13.63 -15.59 0.49
N TRP A 31 13.05 -14.66 -0.27
CA TRP A 31 13.03 -13.24 0.07
C TRP A 31 11.66 -12.62 -0.26
N PRO A 32 11.10 -11.78 0.63
CA PRO A 32 11.55 -11.62 2.03
C PRO A 32 11.34 -12.92 2.81
N ASP A 33 12.25 -13.25 3.73
CA ASP A 33 12.15 -14.48 4.53
C ASP A 33 11.24 -14.32 5.76
N ASP A 34 10.99 -13.08 6.17
CA ASP A 34 10.08 -12.70 7.26
C ASP A 34 8.73 -12.16 6.77
N GLY A 35 8.52 -12.07 5.46
CA GLY A 35 7.30 -11.52 4.88
C GLY A 35 7.24 -9.99 4.87
N THR A 36 8.35 -9.29 5.13
CA THR A 36 8.41 -7.82 5.13
C THR A 36 9.46 -7.31 4.14
N ILE A 37 9.07 -6.34 3.31
CA ILE A 37 9.96 -5.52 2.50
C ILE A 37 10.05 -4.14 3.15
N THR A 38 11.25 -3.76 3.62
CA THR A 38 11.48 -2.41 4.12
C THR A 38 11.98 -1.50 3.00
N TRP A 39 11.45 -0.28 2.94
CA TRP A 39 11.81 0.68 1.90
C TRP A 39 11.95 2.11 2.44
N SER A 40 12.66 2.99 1.73
CA SER A 40 12.78 4.38 2.16
C SER A 40 12.98 5.39 1.02
N ILE A 41 12.53 6.62 1.25
CA ILE A 41 12.88 7.78 0.42
C ILE A 41 14.24 8.32 0.86
N MET A 42 15.23 8.22 -0.02
CA MET A 42 16.59 8.66 0.27
C MET A 42 16.67 10.20 0.38
N GLN A 43 17.29 10.70 1.45
CA GLN A 43 17.63 12.12 1.58
C GLN A 43 18.98 12.46 0.94
N THR A 44 19.85 11.46 0.79
CA THR A 44 21.13 11.52 0.09
C THR A 44 21.41 10.16 -0.55
N ASP A 45 22.28 10.13 -1.57
CA ASP A 45 22.67 8.89 -2.26
C ASP A 45 23.67 8.00 -1.48
N ALA A 46 23.78 8.22 -0.15
CA ALA A 46 24.85 7.64 0.66
C ALA A 46 24.76 6.11 0.78
N MET A 47 23.58 5.52 0.61
CA MET A 47 23.39 4.06 0.65
C MET A 47 23.88 3.40 -0.64
N ALA A 48 23.63 4.01 -1.80
CA ALA A 48 24.13 3.52 -3.08
C ALA A 48 25.68 3.60 -3.16
N ASP A 49 26.28 4.64 -2.56
CA ASP A 49 27.74 4.80 -2.44
C ASP A 49 28.41 3.59 -1.74
N LEU A 50 27.70 2.88 -0.84
CA LEU A 50 28.22 1.67 -0.16
C LEU A 50 28.47 0.50 -1.13
N TYR A 51 27.89 0.57 -2.33
CA TYR A 51 28.09 -0.37 -3.43
C TYR A 51 28.99 0.19 -4.54
N GLY A 52 29.50 1.41 -4.37
CA GLY A 52 30.29 2.12 -5.38
C GLY A 52 29.45 2.60 -6.57
N HIS A 53 28.13 2.66 -6.41
CA HIS A 53 27.23 3.33 -7.33
C HIS A 53 27.21 4.83 -7.03
N ASN A 54 27.09 5.65 -8.07
CA ASN A 54 27.01 7.10 -7.94
C ASN A 54 25.89 7.58 -8.84
N ALA A 55 24.81 8.11 -8.27
CA ALA A 55 23.71 8.68 -9.01
C ALA A 55 24.04 10.14 -9.41
N PRO A 56 24.36 10.41 -10.69
CA PRO A 56 24.71 11.75 -11.13
C PRO A 56 23.54 12.71 -10.91
N GLY A 57 23.80 13.93 -10.43
CA GLY A 57 22.71 14.90 -10.24
C GLY A 57 21.64 14.47 -9.22
N TYR A 58 21.97 13.58 -8.29
CA TYR A 58 21.05 13.07 -7.28
C TYR A 58 20.23 14.17 -6.60
N ALA A 59 18.92 13.94 -6.47
CA ALA A 59 18.05 14.72 -5.60
C ALA A 59 17.02 13.81 -4.90
N PRO A 60 16.62 14.14 -3.66
CA PRO A 60 15.49 13.47 -3.00
C PRO A 60 14.21 13.63 -3.81
N MET A 61 13.29 12.67 -3.65
CA MET A 61 11.96 12.75 -4.25
C MET A 61 11.18 13.94 -3.68
N ASN A 62 10.38 14.58 -4.52
CA ASN A 62 9.41 15.61 -4.12
C ASN A 62 8.10 14.97 -3.60
N ALA A 63 7.17 15.79 -3.10
CA ALA A 63 5.91 15.29 -2.53
C ALA A 63 5.11 14.39 -3.49
N SER A 64 4.92 14.80 -4.75
CA SER A 64 4.17 14.00 -5.73
C SER A 64 4.84 12.67 -6.06
N GLN A 65 6.17 12.63 -6.10
CA GLN A 65 6.94 11.40 -6.31
C GLN A 65 6.82 10.46 -5.10
N ILE A 66 6.93 11.00 -3.88
CA ILE A 66 6.76 10.24 -2.64
C ILE A 66 5.34 9.65 -2.56
N ASP A 67 4.31 10.46 -2.86
CA ASP A 67 2.92 10.01 -2.85
C ASP A 67 2.68 8.89 -3.87
N ALA A 68 3.28 8.97 -5.06
CA ALA A 68 3.20 7.90 -6.05
C ALA A 68 3.96 6.63 -5.61
N THR A 69 5.13 6.77 -4.99
CA THR A 69 5.88 5.65 -4.43
C THR A 69 5.05 4.92 -3.36
N ARG A 70 4.43 5.66 -2.42
CA ARG A 70 3.58 5.07 -1.38
C ARG A 70 2.39 4.30 -1.97
N GLN A 71 1.65 4.91 -2.90
CA GLN A 71 0.56 4.24 -3.61
C GLN A 71 1.02 2.95 -4.29
N LEU A 72 2.20 2.95 -4.90
CA LEU A 72 2.71 1.78 -5.59
C LEU A 72 3.23 0.69 -4.64
N MET A 73 3.81 1.07 -3.50
CA MET A 73 4.21 0.10 -2.46
C MET A 73 2.99 -0.49 -1.74
N GLU A 74 1.94 0.31 -1.50
CA GLU A 74 0.63 -0.19 -1.04
C GLU A 74 0.01 -1.16 -2.06
N HIS A 75 0.15 -0.87 -3.37
CA HIS A 75 -0.27 -1.79 -4.43
C HIS A 75 0.52 -3.10 -4.41
N VAL A 76 1.82 -3.06 -4.14
CA VAL A 76 2.65 -4.28 -3.97
C VAL A 76 2.16 -5.11 -2.78
N GLU A 77 1.96 -4.48 -1.64
CA GLU A 77 1.46 -5.14 -0.42
C GLU A 77 0.09 -5.79 -0.68
N ALA A 78 -0.84 -5.04 -1.27
CA ALA A 78 -2.17 -5.54 -1.61
C ALA A 78 -2.16 -6.70 -2.62
N LEU A 79 -1.21 -6.70 -3.56
CA LEU A 79 -1.09 -7.73 -4.59
C LEU A 79 -0.44 -9.02 -4.08
N THR A 80 0.53 -8.89 -3.17
CA THR A 80 1.46 -9.98 -2.83
C THR A 80 1.29 -10.51 -1.40
N GLY A 81 0.61 -9.75 -0.53
CA GLY A 81 0.48 -10.08 0.89
C GLY A 81 1.76 -9.89 1.70
N VAL A 82 2.82 -9.32 1.11
CA VAL A 82 4.07 -8.96 1.79
C VAL A 82 3.97 -7.57 2.38
N ASP A 83 4.28 -7.42 3.67
CA ASP A 83 4.28 -6.12 4.37
C ASP A 83 5.30 -5.17 3.74
N CYS A 84 4.88 -4.01 3.25
CA CYS A 84 5.75 -3.03 2.59
C CYS A 84 5.96 -1.79 3.47
N VAL A 85 6.96 -1.85 4.36
CA VAL A 85 7.14 -0.86 5.43
C VAL A 85 8.09 0.27 5.02
N GLU A 86 7.60 1.51 4.98
CA GLU A 86 8.48 2.69 4.87
C GLU A 86 9.23 2.90 6.20
N VAL A 87 10.55 2.93 6.17
CA VAL A 87 11.39 3.04 7.37
C VAL A 87 12.24 4.30 7.40
N ALA A 88 12.50 4.78 8.62
CA ALA A 88 13.44 5.85 8.92
C ALA A 88 14.24 5.50 10.19
N PRO A 89 15.59 5.57 10.16
CA PRO A 89 16.44 6.08 9.09
C PRO A 89 16.58 5.14 7.88
N SER A 90 16.91 5.68 6.69
CA SER A 90 17.04 4.89 5.45
C SER A 90 17.99 3.68 5.56
N SER A 91 18.94 3.67 6.50
CA SER A 91 19.82 2.50 6.71
C SER A 91 19.11 1.21 7.15
N GLU A 92 17.82 1.26 7.44
CA GLU A 92 16.99 0.10 7.79
C GLU A 92 16.20 -0.46 6.59
N ALA A 93 16.25 0.22 5.43
CA ALA A 93 15.55 -0.18 4.22
C ALA A 93 16.38 -1.17 3.39
N GLU A 94 15.70 -1.97 2.58
CA GLU A 94 16.27 -2.80 1.51
C GLU A 94 16.03 -2.20 0.12
N ILE A 95 14.91 -1.48 -0.04
CA ILE A 95 14.56 -0.76 -1.27
C ILE A 95 14.65 0.75 -1.06
N PHE A 96 15.32 1.43 -1.98
CA PHE A 96 15.67 2.84 -1.85
C PHE A 96 15.18 3.64 -3.05
N PHE A 97 14.47 4.73 -2.78
CA PHE A 97 13.91 5.59 -3.82
C PHE A 97 14.58 6.96 -3.85
N GLY A 98 14.88 7.45 -5.06
CA GLY A 98 15.43 8.78 -5.29
C GLY A 98 15.20 9.28 -6.71
N THR A 99 15.92 10.33 -7.08
CA THR A 99 15.96 10.83 -8.46
C THR A 99 17.39 11.12 -8.86
N CYS A 100 17.71 11.00 -10.15
CA CYS A 100 19.01 11.39 -10.67
C CYS A 100 18.94 11.81 -12.15
N ASP A 101 20.04 12.36 -12.66
CA ASP A 101 20.20 12.81 -14.04
C ASP A 101 20.42 11.59 -14.93
N LEU A 102 19.33 11.11 -15.56
CA LEU A 102 19.36 9.97 -16.45
C LEU A 102 19.50 10.43 -17.91
N GLN A 103 20.37 9.76 -18.65
CA GLN A 103 20.65 10.08 -20.06
C GLN A 103 19.80 9.22 -21.01
N ASP A 104 19.86 9.55 -22.30
CA ASP A 104 19.37 8.70 -23.40
C ASP A 104 17.86 8.35 -23.36
N ASN A 105 17.02 9.30 -22.94
CA ASN A 105 15.56 9.14 -22.82
C ASN A 105 15.13 8.06 -21.79
N THR A 106 16.00 7.72 -20.84
CA THR A 106 15.68 6.83 -19.73
C THR A 106 14.76 7.57 -18.75
N VAL A 107 13.60 6.99 -18.44
CA VAL A 107 12.60 7.62 -17.54
C VAL A 107 12.81 7.20 -16.08
N GLY A 108 13.22 5.95 -15.89
CA GLY A 108 13.54 5.35 -14.61
C GLY A 108 14.65 4.31 -14.76
N VAL A 109 15.29 3.98 -13.65
CA VAL A 109 16.23 2.87 -13.56
C VAL A 109 16.20 2.24 -12.17
N ALA A 110 16.26 0.91 -12.14
CA ALA A 110 16.48 0.11 -10.94
C ALA A 110 17.90 -0.49 -10.97
N TYR A 111 18.56 -0.43 -9.83
CA TYR A 111 19.88 -0.99 -9.62
C TYR A 111 19.85 -1.94 -8.44
N THR A 112 20.15 -3.23 -8.68
CA THR A 112 20.07 -4.29 -7.68
C THR A 112 21.47 -4.87 -7.38
N PRO A 113 22.36 -4.12 -6.71
CA PRO A 113 23.72 -4.55 -6.44
C PRO A 113 23.77 -5.69 -5.44
N TRP A 114 24.85 -6.45 -5.50
CA TRP A 114 25.20 -7.41 -4.45
C TRP A 114 26.72 -7.51 -4.30
N LYS A 115 27.15 -7.92 -3.10
CA LYS A 115 28.55 -8.23 -2.78
C LYS A 115 28.61 -9.33 -1.72
N TYR A 116 29.63 -10.17 -1.80
CA TYR A 116 29.79 -11.28 -0.87
C TYR A 116 31.25 -11.47 -0.48
N TRP A 117 31.45 -12.20 0.61
CA TRP A 117 32.74 -12.65 1.10
C TRP A 117 32.68 -14.17 1.23
N HIS A 118 33.82 -14.82 1.02
CA HIS A 118 33.93 -16.26 1.16
C HIS A 118 35.21 -16.67 1.87
N ASP A 119 35.19 -17.86 2.48
CA ASP A 119 36.37 -18.48 3.07
C ASP A 119 37.30 -19.09 2.00
N GLY A 120 38.45 -19.60 2.43
CA GLY A 120 39.43 -20.24 1.53
C GLY A 120 38.94 -21.51 0.82
N ASN A 121 37.74 -22.01 1.16
CA ASN A 121 37.08 -23.16 0.55
C ASN A 121 35.92 -22.75 -0.37
N GLY A 122 35.67 -21.45 -0.56
CA GLY A 122 34.62 -20.91 -1.41
C GLY A 122 33.23 -20.85 -0.77
N THR A 123 33.14 -21.00 0.56
CA THR A 123 31.86 -20.87 1.29
C THR A 123 31.58 -19.42 1.58
N ILE A 124 30.39 -18.94 1.23
CA ILE A 124 29.94 -17.57 1.53
C ILE A 124 29.86 -17.38 3.05
N THR A 125 30.56 -16.36 3.55
CA THR A 125 30.61 -15.98 4.98
C THR A 125 29.85 -14.69 5.27
N ASN A 126 29.59 -13.88 4.25
CA ASN A 126 28.76 -12.68 4.34
C ASN A 126 28.22 -12.33 2.95
N PHE A 127 27.01 -11.78 2.88
CA PHE A 127 26.35 -11.36 1.65
C PHE A 127 25.58 -10.06 1.93
N GLN A 128 25.63 -9.11 1.01
CA GLN A 128 24.92 -7.82 1.11
C GLN A 128 24.34 -7.48 -0.26
N THR A 129 23.08 -7.07 -0.29
CA THR A 129 22.35 -6.62 -1.48
C THR A 129 21.27 -5.63 -1.03
N ASP A 130 20.90 -4.73 -1.93
CA ASP A 130 19.81 -3.77 -1.79
C ASP A 130 19.24 -3.49 -3.20
N ALA A 131 18.17 -2.71 -3.30
CA ALA A 131 17.64 -2.19 -4.56
C ALA A 131 17.54 -0.66 -4.54
N PHE A 132 18.01 0.01 -5.58
CA PHE A 132 17.99 1.47 -5.72
C PHE A 132 17.22 1.88 -6.97
N LEU A 133 16.19 2.69 -6.81
CA LEU A 133 15.31 3.13 -7.88
C LEU A 133 15.42 4.65 -8.03
N TYR A 134 15.63 5.09 -9.27
CA TYR A 134 15.72 6.51 -9.59
C TYR A 134 14.81 6.87 -10.74
N LEU A 135 14.00 7.91 -10.55
CA LEU A 135 13.35 8.61 -11.66
C LEU A 135 14.28 9.68 -12.24
N ASP A 136 14.16 9.93 -13.55
CA ASP A 136 14.90 11.02 -14.20
C ASP A 136 14.49 12.40 -13.65
N ASN A 137 15.48 13.22 -13.35
CA ASN A 137 15.30 14.62 -12.95
C ASN A 137 15.93 15.62 -13.92
N SER A 138 16.48 15.17 -15.06
CA SER A 138 17.15 16.04 -16.04
C SER A 138 16.14 16.86 -16.88
N ASP A 139 14.99 16.27 -17.23
CA ASP A 139 13.87 16.92 -17.90
C ASP A 139 12.51 16.41 -17.37
N PRO A 140 12.18 16.70 -16.10
CA PRO A 140 11.17 15.93 -15.40
C PRO A 140 9.74 16.18 -15.92
N GLY A 141 9.50 17.32 -16.56
CA GLY A 141 8.21 17.63 -17.17
C GLY A 141 7.93 16.86 -18.47
N ARG A 142 8.96 16.31 -19.14
CA ARG A 142 8.82 15.59 -20.42
C ARG A 142 8.00 14.32 -20.29
N PHE A 143 8.18 13.60 -19.19
CA PHE A 143 7.49 12.35 -18.89
C PHE A 143 6.66 12.41 -17.61
N SER A 144 6.54 13.61 -17.01
CA SER A 144 5.87 13.84 -15.73
C SER A 144 6.52 13.04 -14.60
N THR A 145 7.86 12.93 -14.60
CA THR A 145 8.59 12.30 -13.48
C THR A 145 8.62 13.21 -12.26
N ASP A 146 8.42 14.53 -12.38
CA ASP A 146 8.23 15.45 -11.23
C ASP A 146 6.82 15.41 -10.62
N ALA A 147 5.83 14.92 -11.36
CA ALA A 147 4.45 14.81 -10.91
C ALA A 147 3.82 13.50 -11.39
N PRO A 148 4.37 12.33 -11.00
CA PRO A 148 3.83 11.05 -11.38
C PRO A 148 2.43 10.87 -10.78
N THR A 149 1.45 10.54 -11.62
CA THR A 149 0.08 10.23 -11.23
C THR A 149 -0.43 9.10 -12.12
N PRO A 150 -1.42 8.31 -11.68
CA PRO A 150 -1.95 7.20 -12.50
C PRO A 150 -2.26 7.63 -13.94
N GLY A 151 -1.65 6.92 -14.90
CA GLY A 151 -1.79 7.17 -16.34
C GLY A 151 -0.72 8.09 -16.95
N THR A 152 0.31 8.51 -16.19
CA THR A 152 1.47 9.21 -16.73
C THR A 152 2.67 8.27 -16.92
N TRP A 153 3.58 8.65 -17.82
CA TRP A 153 4.83 7.89 -18.05
C TRP A 153 5.72 7.81 -16.80
N GLY A 154 5.80 8.88 -16.00
CA GLY A 154 6.54 8.88 -14.74
C GLY A 154 5.98 7.90 -13.71
N TYR A 155 4.65 7.73 -13.66
CA TYR A 155 4.01 6.75 -12.78
C TYR A 155 4.24 5.32 -13.25
N THR A 156 4.05 5.06 -14.56
CA THR A 156 4.32 3.73 -15.14
C THR A 156 5.79 3.34 -15.03
N ALA A 157 6.72 4.29 -15.22
CA ALA A 157 8.15 4.05 -15.02
C ALA A 157 8.45 3.70 -13.55
N LEU A 158 7.86 4.41 -12.59
CA LEU A 158 8.04 4.09 -11.17
C LEU A 158 7.52 2.68 -10.83
N LEU A 159 6.34 2.29 -11.33
CA LEU A 159 5.80 0.94 -11.19
C LEU A 159 6.72 -0.12 -11.84
N HIS A 160 7.26 0.17 -13.01
CA HIS A 160 8.22 -0.68 -13.72
C HIS A 160 9.50 -0.90 -12.90
N GLU A 161 10.10 0.16 -12.37
CA GLU A 161 11.30 0.04 -11.54
C GLU A 161 11.03 -0.71 -10.23
N ILE A 162 9.84 -0.56 -9.64
CA ILE A 162 9.42 -1.38 -8.50
C ILE A 162 9.36 -2.86 -8.90
N GLY A 163 8.85 -3.19 -10.08
CA GLY A 163 8.91 -4.55 -10.61
C GLY A 163 10.33 -5.12 -10.62
N HIS A 164 11.31 -4.35 -11.11
CA HIS A 164 12.72 -4.74 -11.03
C HIS A 164 13.22 -4.95 -9.60
N ALA A 165 12.87 -4.05 -8.70
CA ALA A 165 13.22 -4.12 -7.28
C ALA A 165 12.52 -5.26 -6.51
N LEU A 166 11.51 -5.90 -7.10
CA LEU A 166 10.88 -7.12 -6.59
C LEU A 166 11.43 -8.40 -7.25
N GLY A 167 12.20 -8.25 -8.32
CA GLY A 167 12.89 -9.34 -9.01
C GLY A 167 12.29 -9.69 -10.36
N LEU A 168 11.49 -8.80 -10.94
CA LEU A 168 11.07 -8.93 -12.33
C LEU A 168 12.18 -8.45 -13.28
N LYS A 169 12.33 -9.12 -14.43
CA LYS A 169 13.17 -8.68 -15.55
C LYS A 169 12.29 -8.30 -16.73
N HIS A 170 12.89 -7.65 -17.72
CA HIS A 170 12.22 -7.47 -19.00
C HIS A 170 11.85 -8.82 -19.65
N PRO A 171 10.66 -8.92 -20.26
CA PRO A 171 10.17 -10.16 -20.87
C PRO A 171 10.94 -10.56 -22.13
N PHE A 172 11.74 -9.66 -22.72
CA PHE A 172 12.53 -9.89 -23.93
C PHE A 172 14.01 -10.20 -23.65
N GLU A 173 14.43 -10.25 -22.38
CA GLU A 173 15.82 -10.46 -21.98
C GLU A 173 16.07 -11.86 -21.41
N GLY A 174 17.31 -12.34 -21.49
CA GLY A 174 17.71 -13.65 -20.95
C GLY A 174 17.30 -14.85 -21.82
N ASP A 175 17.35 -16.04 -21.21
CA ASP A 175 17.14 -17.32 -21.91
C ASP A 175 15.66 -17.67 -22.13
N VAL A 176 14.79 -17.24 -21.20
CA VAL A 176 13.34 -17.45 -21.27
C VAL A 176 12.68 -16.08 -21.49
N THR A 177 11.91 -15.97 -22.56
CA THR A 177 11.30 -14.72 -23.02
C THR A 177 9.85 -14.93 -23.44
N LEU A 178 9.05 -13.87 -23.37
CA LEU A 178 7.70 -13.84 -23.95
C LEU A 178 7.78 -13.74 -25.49
N SER A 179 6.74 -14.22 -26.17
CA SER A 179 6.58 -13.93 -27.59
C SER A 179 6.19 -12.46 -27.81
N ASP A 180 6.51 -11.88 -28.98
CA ASP A 180 6.12 -10.51 -29.36
C ASP A 180 4.62 -10.19 -29.17
N ALA A 181 3.74 -11.19 -29.22
CA ALA A 181 2.29 -11.00 -29.04
C ALA A 181 1.87 -10.84 -27.56
N LEU A 182 2.71 -11.30 -26.63
CA LEU A 182 2.52 -11.23 -25.18
C LEU A 182 3.44 -10.19 -24.53
N ASP A 183 4.54 -9.82 -25.19
CA ASP A 183 5.44 -8.74 -24.76
C ASP A 183 4.81 -7.36 -25.05
N THR A 184 3.78 -7.03 -24.27
CA THR A 184 3.11 -5.73 -24.27
C THR A 184 2.73 -5.32 -22.85
N MET A 185 2.57 -4.01 -22.62
CA MET A 185 2.11 -3.44 -21.35
C MET A 185 0.68 -3.84 -20.96
N ASP A 186 -0.10 -4.45 -21.86
CA ASP A 186 -1.41 -5.03 -21.50
C ASP A 186 -1.23 -6.34 -20.70
N ASN A 187 -0.06 -7.00 -20.79
CA ASN A 187 0.19 -8.28 -20.12
C ASN A 187 1.24 -8.17 -19.00
N THR A 188 2.19 -7.23 -19.10
CA THR A 188 3.24 -7.00 -18.09
C THR A 188 3.75 -5.56 -18.17
N VAL A 189 3.83 -4.88 -17.03
CA VAL A 189 4.45 -3.54 -16.93
C VAL A 189 5.92 -3.57 -17.33
N MET A 190 6.57 -4.74 -17.27
CA MET A 190 7.97 -4.92 -17.64
C MET A 190 8.22 -4.84 -19.16
N SER A 191 7.18 -4.74 -19.99
CA SER A 191 7.33 -4.56 -21.45
C SER A 191 7.64 -3.10 -21.83
N TYR A 192 8.38 -2.91 -22.94
CA TYR A 192 8.55 -1.59 -23.56
C TYR A 192 7.48 -1.27 -24.61
N THR A 193 6.65 -2.25 -24.96
CA THR A 193 5.63 -2.09 -26.00
C THR A 193 4.31 -1.70 -25.37
N VAL A 194 3.89 -0.44 -25.54
CA VAL A 194 2.55 0.00 -25.13
C VAL A 194 1.49 -0.83 -25.85
N GLY A 195 0.60 -1.43 -25.09
CA GLY A 195 -0.51 -2.20 -25.63
C GLY A 195 -1.71 -1.34 -26.03
N SER A 196 -2.86 -1.99 -26.12
CA SER A 196 -4.12 -1.35 -26.51
C SER A 196 -4.84 -0.65 -25.36
N GLU A 197 -4.50 -0.97 -24.12
CA GLU A 197 -5.15 -0.45 -22.91
C GLU A 197 -4.48 0.85 -22.39
N GLY A 198 -3.32 1.19 -22.93
CA GLY A 198 -2.60 2.42 -22.62
C GLY A 198 -1.50 2.19 -21.60
N LEU A 199 -1.26 3.21 -20.75
CA LEU A 199 -0.22 3.14 -19.72
C LEU A 199 -0.77 2.45 -18.48
N PRO A 200 -0.15 1.35 -18.02
CA PRO A 200 -0.61 0.64 -16.84
C PRO A 200 -0.40 1.48 -15.58
N THR A 201 -1.36 1.37 -14.66
CA THR A 201 -1.35 2.00 -13.34
C THR A 201 -1.20 0.99 -12.20
N GLU A 202 -1.19 -0.30 -12.54
CA GLU A 202 -1.12 -1.43 -11.64
C GLU A 202 -0.29 -2.53 -12.34
N PHE A 203 0.25 -3.47 -11.57
CA PHE A 203 0.83 -4.69 -12.13
C PHE A 203 -0.23 -5.49 -12.91
N GLN A 204 0.18 -6.06 -14.04
CA GLN A 204 -0.70 -6.81 -14.94
C GLN A 204 -0.69 -8.32 -14.59
N GLU A 205 -1.51 -9.11 -15.28
CA GLU A 205 -1.70 -10.53 -14.98
C GLU A 205 -0.38 -11.34 -14.91
N LEU A 206 0.57 -11.12 -15.84
CA LEU A 206 1.84 -11.84 -15.81
C LEU A 206 2.79 -11.32 -14.72
N ASP A 207 2.72 -10.03 -14.38
CA ASP A 207 3.49 -9.48 -13.27
C ASP A 207 3.01 -10.11 -11.95
N ALA A 208 1.68 -10.13 -11.74
CA ALA A 208 1.06 -10.74 -10.56
C ALA A 208 1.44 -12.21 -10.40
N ALA A 209 1.36 -13.00 -11.48
CA ALA A 209 1.74 -14.41 -11.46
C ALA A 209 3.24 -14.62 -11.14
N ALA A 210 4.11 -13.72 -11.61
CA ALA A 210 5.53 -13.78 -11.30
C ALA A 210 5.82 -13.34 -9.87
N LEU A 211 5.13 -12.32 -9.36
CA LEU A 211 5.28 -11.84 -7.99
C LEU A 211 4.76 -12.85 -6.96
N ASP A 212 3.61 -13.49 -7.21
CA ASP A 212 3.07 -14.59 -6.39
C ASP A 212 4.10 -15.74 -6.23
N TYR A 213 4.83 -16.05 -7.30
CA TYR A 213 5.89 -17.04 -7.24
C TYR A 213 7.15 -16.55 -6.48
N LEU A 214 7.53 -15.29 -6.65
CA LEU A 214 8.75 -14.72 -6.09
C LEU A 214 8.64 -14.37 -4.61
N LEU A 215 7.44 -13.98 -4.17
CA LEU A 215 7.16 -13.41 -2.86
C LEU A 215 6.18 -14.32 -2.13
N PRO A 216 6.67 -15.42 -1.52
CA PRO A 216 5.81 -16.28 -0.73
C PRO A 216 5.26 -15.50 0.46
N GLU A 217 3.95 -15.62 0.75
CA GLU A 217 3.36 -15.05 1.96
C GLU A 217 4.20 -15.41 3.19
N GLY A 218 4.41 -14.43 4.07
CA GLY A 218 5.20 -14.53 5.29
C GLY A 218 4.73 -15.69 6.18
N THR A 219 5.26 -16.88 5.93
CA THR A 219 5.10 -18.03 6.81
C THR A 219 6.01 -17.82 8.01
N LEU A 220 5.44 -17.55 9.19
CA LEU A 220 6.14 -17.76 10.45
C LEU A 220 6.78 -19.16 10.38
N ALA A 221 8.11 -19.18 10.35
CA ALA A 221 8.90 -20.38 10.16
C ALA A 221 8.35 -21.54 10.98
N THR A 222 7.85 -22.57 10.28
CA THR A 222 7.70 -23.91 10.84
C THR A 222 9.06 -24.36 11.36
N GLU A 223 9.25 -24.34 12.68
CA GLU A 223 10.35 -25.04 13.33
C GLU A 223 10.35 -26.53 12.91
N PRO A 224 11.54 -27.12 12.66
CA PRO A 224 11.65 -28.47 12.13
C PRO A 224 11.18 -29.53 13.12
N ALA A 225 10.57 -30.59 12.58
CA ALA A 225 10.09 -31.74 13.31
C ALA A 225 11.15 -32.40 14.22
N ALA A 226 10.86 -32.38 15.53
CA ALA A 226 11.09 -33.38 16.57
C ALA A 226 12.48 -34.07 16.69
N ASP A 227 13.13 -33.85 17.85
CA ASP A 227 13.75 -34.94 18.61
C ASP A 227 12.99 -35.14 19.93
N THR A 228 12.61 -36.39 20.18
CA THR A 228 11.77 -36.84 21.28
C THR A 228 12.51 -36.82 22.61
N THR A 229 11.88 -36.32 23.69
CA THR A 229 11.80 -37.08 24.96
C THR A 229 10.63 -36.59 25.83
N ASP A 230 9.83 -37.57 26.20
CA ASP A 230 8.68 -37.57 27.10
C ASP A 230 8.92 -36.87 28.45
N THR A 231 8.01 -35.96 28.85
CA THR A 231 7.45 -35.94 30.21
C THR A 231 6.09 -35.22 30.19
N THR A 232 5.05 -35.99 30.50
CA THR A 232 3.65 -35.58 30.67
C THR A 232 3.47 -34.51 31.75
N THR A 233 2.76 -33.42 31.47
CA THR A 233 1.88 -32.75 32.44
C THR A 233 0.73 -32.10 31.68
N GLY A 234 -0.49 -32.58 31.92
CA GLY A 234 -1.70 -32.12 31.24
C GLY A 234 -2.12 -30.72 31.68
N THR A 235 -2.51 -29.92 30.70
CA THR A 235 -3.36 -28.75 30.86
C THR A 235 -4.44 -28.84 29.78
N ALA A 236 -5.69 -28.63 30.18
CA ALA A 236 -6.86 -28.87 29.35
C ALA A 236 -6.81 -28.09 28.03
N THR A 237 -7.07 -28.78 26.93
CA THR A 237 -7.49 -28.21 25.65
C THR A 237 -8.71 -27.30 25.91
N PRO A 238 -8.70 -26.00 25.56
CA PRO A 238 -9.94 -25.24 25.51
C PRO A 238 -10.86 -25.90 24.49
N GLU A 239 -12.17 -25.88 24.73
CA GLU A 239 -13.18 -26.25 23.73
C GLU A 239 -12.87 -25.53 22.40
N PRO A 240 -13.05 -26.16 21.22
CA PRO A 240 -12.94 -25.46 19.95
C PRO A 240 -13.86 -24.24 19.98
N THR A 241 -13.32 -23.08 19.65
CA THR A 241 -14.09 -21.83 19.56
C THR A 241 -15.14 -22.03 18.47
N ALA A 242 -16.37 -21.58 18.71
CA ALA A 242 -17.41 -21.65 17.68
C ALA A 242 -17.03 -20.72 16.51
N ASP A 243 -17.34 -21.13 15.27
CA ASP A 243 -17.21 -20.28 14.09
C ASP A 243 -17.84 -18.90 14.36
N SER A 244 -17.14 -17.85 13.96
CA SER A 244 -17.53 -16.46 14.18
C SER A 244 -17.05 -15.63 12.99
N PHE A 245 -17.82 -14.60 12.65
CA PHE A 245 -17.55 -13.78 11.49
C PHE A 245 -17.81 -12.32 11.81
N ALA A 246 -17.09 -11.44 11.13
CA ALA A 246 -17.37 -10.01 11.02
C ALA A 246 -17.89 -9.72 9.62
N VAL A 247 -18.87 -8.84 9.51
CA VAL A 247 -19.39 -8.40 8.21
C VAL A 247 -19.47 -6.89 8.19
N SER A 248 -18.93 -6.29 7.12
CA SER A 248 -19.19 -4.90 6.77
C SER A 248 -19.85 -4.82 5.41
N ALA A 249 -20.77 -3.87 5.28
CA ALA A 249 -21.47 -3.63 4.03
C ALA A 249 -21.68 -2.12 3.85
N ALA A 250 -21.47 -1.65 2.63
CA ALA A 250 -21.59 -0.24 2.29
C ALA A 250 -22.10 -0.04 0.87
N VAL A 251 -22.91 0.99 0.66
CA VAL A 251 -23.23 1.47 -0.69
C VAL A 251 -22.04 2.27 -1.21
N THR A 252 -21.30 1.72 -2.17
CA THR A 252 -20.08 2.36 -2.70
C THR A 252 -20.32 3.16 -3.97
N LYS A 253 -21.46 2.95 -4.63
CA LYS A 253 -21.82 3.71 -5.84
C LYS A 253 -23.32 3.78 -6.03
N GLU A 254 -23.83 4.95 -6.36
CA GLU A 254 -25.24 5.15 -6.68
C GLU A 254 -25.41 5.79 -8.06
N TRP A 255 -26.46 5.41 -8.77
CA TRP A 255 -26.95 6.12 -9.95
C TRP A 255 -28.48 6.13 -9.92
N GLY A 256 -29.11 6.99 -10.69
CA GLY A 256 -30.53 7.33 -10.47
C GLY A 256 -31.56 6.19 -10.51
N SER A 257 -31.21 4.97 -10.90
CA SER A 257 -32.14 3.81 -10.91
C SER A 257 -31.51 2.53 -10.35
N GLY A 258 -30.42 2.64 -9.60
CA GLY A 258 -29.76 1.50 -8.98
C GLY A 258 -28.43 1.88 -8.32
N TYR A 259 -27.84 0.93 -7.62
CA TYR A 259 -26.64 1.17 -6.83
C TYR A 259 -25.78 -0.09 -6.73
N LYS A 260 -24.51 0.10 -6.36
CA LYS A 260 -23.56 -0.95 -5.98
C LYS A 260 -23.42 -0.91 -4.45
N ALA A 261 -23.61 -2.06 -3.81
CA ALA A 261 -23.18 -2.25 -2.42
C ALA A 261 -22.09 -3.31 -2.38
N GLU A 262 -21.04 -3.04 -1.63
CA GLU A 262 -19.94 -3.97 -1.37
C GLU A 262 -20.11 -4.57 0.02
N ILE A 263 -19.74 -5.84 0.13
CA ILE A 263 -19.84 -6.65 1.34
C ILE A 263 -18.50 -7.35 1.53
N VAL A 264 -17.96 -7.24 2.74
CA VAL A 264 -16.77 -7.97 3.18
C VAL A 264 -17.20 -8.86 4.34
N VAL A 265 -16.88 -10.15 4.24
CA VAL A 265 -17.13 -11.12 5.30
C VAL A 265 -15.80 -11.70 5.74
N THR A 266 -15.40 -11.41 6.97
CA THR A 266 -14.15 -11.88 7.57
C THR A 266 -14.44 -13.03 8.52
N ASN A 267 -13.67 -14.12 8.43
CA ASN A 267 -13.69 -15.18 9.42
C ASN A 267 -12.89 -14.75 10.65
N THR A 268 -13.57 -14.48 11.77
CA THR A 268 -12.94 -14.04 13.02
C THR A 268 -12.69 -15.20 13.99
N SER A 269 -12.99 -16.44 13.59
CA SER A 269 -12.68 -17.63 14.39
C SER A 269 -11.25 -18.11 14.19
N ASP A 270 -10.84 -19.09 15.00
CA ASP A 270 -9.55 -19.77 14.92
C ASP A 270 -9.57 -21.01 14.01
N HIS A 271 -10.66 -21.24 13.27
CA HIS A 271 -10.85 -22.38 12.38
C HIS A 271 -11.38 -21.95 11.00
N ALA A 272 -11.01 -22.68 9.95
CA ALA A 272 -11.45 -22.37 8.59
C ALA A 272 -12.94 -22.72 8.39
N ALA A 273 -13.68 -21.82 7.75
CA ALA A 273 -15.08 -22.04 7.37
C ALA A 273 -15.16 -22.69 5.98
N GLU A 274 -15.70 -23.91 5.91
CA GLU A 274 -15.86 -24.63 4.64
C GLU A 274 -17.09 -24.12 3.87
N ALA A 275 -16.93 -23.95 2.56
CA ALA A 275 -17.93 -23.52 1.58
C ALA A 275 -18.81 -22.35 2.09
N PRO A 276 -18.21 -21.18 2.38
CA PRO A 276 -18.91 -20.06 3.00
C PRO A 276 -20.12 -19.62 2.16
N THR A 277 -21.30 -19.64 2.80
CA THR A 277 -22.55 -19.16 2.24
C THR A 277 -23.06 -17.98 3.06
N VAL A 278 -23.25 -16.85 2.40
CA VAL A 278 -23.65 -15.59 3.05
C VAL A 278 -25.11 -15.32 2.71
N SER A 279 -25.95 -15.19 3.73
CA SER A 279 -27.33 -14.74 3.59
C SER A 279 -27.53 -13.36 4.20
N PHE A 280 -28.29 -12.50 3.53
CA PHE A 280 -28.57 -11.13 3.97
C PHE A 280 -29.95 -10.69 3.51
N ASP A 281 -30.56 -9.76 4.26
CA ASP A 281 -31.80 -9.11 3.89
C ASP A 281 -31.54 -7.86 3.05
N LEU A 282 -32.25 -7.76 1.93
CA LEU A 282 -32.22 -6.60 1.06
C LEU A 282 -33.61 -6.35 0.45
N PRO A 283 -34.29 -5.23 0.80
CA PRO A 283 -35.66 -4.97 0.37
C PRO A 283 -35.75 -4.36 -1.04
N VAL A 284 -34.84 -4.75 -1.93
CA VAL A 284 -34.83 -4.41 -3.37
C VAL A 284 -34.43 -5.61 -4.22
N GLU A 285 -34.64 -5.53 -5.53
CA GLU A 285 -34.19 -6.56 -6.46
C GLU A 285 -32.67 -6.51 -6.67
N VAL A 286 -31.99 -7.66 -6.56
CA VAL A 286 -30.58 -7.82 -6.92
C VAL A 286 -30.49 -8.16 -8.42
N ALA A 287 -29.98 -7.21 -9.20
CA ALA A 287 -29.85 -7.31 -10.66
C ALA A 287 -28.53 -7.96 -11.12
N ALA A 288 -27.50 -7.98 -10.27
CA ALA A 288 -26.21 -8.63 -10.52
C ALA A 288 -25.48 -8.86 -9.19
N VAL A 289 -24.59 -9.85 -9.17
CA VAL A 289 -23.62 -10.12 -8.11
C VAL A 289 -22.24 -10.25 -8.78
N TRP A 290 -21.19 -9.78 -8.10
CA TRP A 290 -19.79 -9.87 -8.52
C TRP A 290 -18.94 -10.39 -7.36
N GLY A 291 -17.99 -11.29 -7.61
CA GLY A 291 -17.17 -11.92 -6.56
C GLY A 291 -17.95 -12.90 -5.67
N ALA A 292 -19.08 -13.40 -6.19
CA ALA A 292 -19.87 -14.45 -5.57
C ALA A 292 -20.95 -14.96 -6.55
N ASP A 293 -21.31 -16.23 -6.40
CA ASP A 293 -22.44 -16.85 -7.06
C ASP A 293 -23.75 -16.58 -6.28
N LEU A 294 -24.78 -16.07 -6.95
CA LEU A 294 -26.13 -16.03 -6.38
C LEU A 294 -26.74 -17.44 -6.37
N VAL A 295 -26.95 -18.01 -5.18
CA VAL A 295 -27.40 -19.40 -5.01
C VAL A 295 -28.84 -19.53 -4.50
N GLY A 296 -29.44 -18.47 -3.95
CA GLY A 296 -30.82 -18.53 -3.45
C GLY A 296 -31.47 -17.18 -3.18
N GLN A 297 -32.81 -17.18 -3.13
CA GLN A 297 -33.64 -16.06 -2.70
C GLN A 297 -34.93 -16.58 -2.04
N ASP A 298 -35.28 -16.05 -0.88
CA ASP A 298 -36.60 -16.21 -0.25
C ASP A 298 -37.15 -14.84 0.18
N GLY A 299 -38.13 -14.32 -0.55
CA GLY A 299 -38.64 -12.96 -0.32
C GLY A 299 -37.56 -11.90 -0.52
N HIS A 300 -37.16 -11.24 0.57
CA HIS A 300 -36.11 -10.21 0.58
C HIS A 300 -34.77 -10.73 1.11
N THR A 301 -34.68 -12.01 1.47
CA THR A 301 -33.43 -12.64 1.88
C THR A 301 -32.73 -13.24 0.66
N TRP A 302 -31.48 -12.88 0.45
CA TRP A 302 -30.63 -13.34 -0.65
C TRP A 302 -29.51 -14.20 -0.09
N THR A 303 -29.15 -15.28 -0.79
CA THR A 303 -28.04 -16.14 -0.41
C THR A 303 -27.04 -16.20 -1.55
N VAL A 304 -25.79 -15.87 -1.25
CA VAL A 304 -24.65 -15.99 -2.15
C VAL A 304 -23.66 -17.01 -1.61
N ARG A 305 -22.82 -17.54 -2.50
CA ARG A 305 -21.69 -18.39 -2.16
C ARG A 305 -20.46 -17.81 -2.82
N ASP A 306 -19.35 -17.84 -2.11
CA ASP A 306 -18.03 -17.49 -2.66
C ASP A 306 -17.77 -18.25 -3.99
N ASP A 307 -17.26 -17.54 -4.99
CA ASP A 307 -16.90 -18.09 -6.31
C ASP A 307 -15.39 -18.38 -6.44
N ASP A 308 -14.57 -17.89 -5.50
CA ASP A 308 -13.10 -17.98 -5.53
C ASP A 308 -12.56 -19.08 -4.61
N THR A 309 -13.19 -19.36 -3.46
CA THR A 309 -12.71 -20.37 -2.51
C THR A 309 -13.79 -21.29 -1.92
N ASP A 310 -13.43 -22.57 -1.74
CA ASP A 310 -14.23 -23.54 -0.98
C ASP A 310 -13.89 -23.51 0.54
N MET A 311 -12.94 -22.67 0.98
CA MET A 311 -12.55 -22.52 2.38
C MET A 311 -12.15 -21.07 2.72
N LEU A 312 -12.77 -20.48 3.72
CA LEU A 312 -12.39 -19.17 4.28
C LEU A 312 -11.57 -19.38 5.56
N GLN A 313 -10.26 -19.20 5.51
CA GLN A 313 -9.33 -19.41 6.62
C GLN A 313 -9.55 -18.40 7.76
N PRO A 314 -9.05 -18.67 8.98
CA PRO A 314 -9.01 -17.68 10.07
C PRO A 314 -8.37 -16.36 9.62
N GLY A 315 -9.05 -15.24 9.85
CA GLY A 315 -8.62 -13.88 9.46
C GLY A 315 -8.86 -13.55 7.98
N GLU A 316 -9.14 -14.54 7.13
CA GLU A 316 -9.40 -14.33 5.72
C GLU A 316 -10.76 -13.64 5.51
N SER A 317 -10.84 -12.85 4.45
CA SER A 317 -12.07 -12.16 4.06
C SER A 317 -12.49 -12.52 2.65
N MET A 318 -13.74 -12.92 2.48
CA MET A 318 -14.37 -12.96 1.16
C MET A 318 -15.01 -11.61 0.85
N ARG A 319 -14.97 -11.21 -0.43
CA ARG A 319 -15.50 -9.91 -0.87
C ARG A 319 -16.40 -10.10 -2.07
N PHE A 320 -17.60 -9.52 -1.99
CA PHE A 320 -18.51 -9.50 -3.12
C PHE A 320 -19.27 -8.19 -3.19
N ALA A 321 -19.81 -7.90 -4.36
CA ALA A 321 -20.64 -6.74 -4.60
C ALA A 321 -21.97 -7.14 -5.21
N ILE A 322 -23.01 -6.37 -4.88
CA ILE A 322 -24.35 -6.51 -5.45
C ILE A 322 -24.74 -5.27 -6.24
N LYS A 323 -25.58 -5.46 -7.25
CA LYS A 323 -26.29 -4.39 -7.95
C LYS A 323 -27.74 -4.37 -7.52
N GLY A 324 -28.13 -3.43 -6.66
CA GLY A 324 -29.54 -3.21 -6.33
C GLY A 324 -30.25 -2.36 -7.37
N ALA A 325 -31.53 -2.64 -7.62
CA ALA A 325 -32.36 -1.91 -8.58
C ALA A 325 -33.42 -1.02 -7.90
N GLY A 326 -33.71 0.13 -8.51
CA GLY A 326 -34.73 1.07 -8.06
C GLY A 326 -34.15 2.37 -7.51
N ASP A 327 -35.04 3.27 -7.05
CA ASP A 327 -34.66 4.60 -6.54
C ASP A 327 -34.40 4.59 -5.02
N TYR A 328 -34.55 3.44 -4.37
CA TYR A 328 -34.27 3.23 -2.95
C TYR A 328 -33.02 2.35 -2.85
N HIS A 329 -32.00 2.82 -2.13
CA HIS A 329 -30.68 2.19 -2.09
C HIS A 329 -30.31 1.75 -0.65
N PRO A 330 -30.96 0.71 -0.11
CA PRO A 330 -30.64 0.21 1.23
C PRO A 330 -29.28 -0.51 1.25
N VAL A 331 -28.53 -0.33 2.34
CA VAL A 331 -27.41 -1.23 2.68
C VAL A 331 -28.00 -2.60 3.08
N PRO A 332 -27.39 -3.73 2.69
CA PRO A 332 -27.83 -5.04 3.16
C PRO A 332 -27.70 -5.19 4.70
N THR A 333 -28.61 -5.92 5.33
CA THR A 333 -28.65 -6.13 6.79
C THR A 333 -28.89 -7.59 7.14
N ASP A 334 -28.92 -7.91 8.45
CA ASP A 334 -29.34 -9.21 8.97
C ASP A 334 -28.51 -10.38 8.41
N PHE A 335 -27.18 -10.20 8.41
CA PHE A 335 -26.26 -11.15 7.83
C PHE A 335 -26.21 -12.47 8.60
N SER A 336 -26.05 -13.58 7.87
CA SER A 336 -25.63 -14.85 8.43
C SER A 336 -24.67 -15.57 7.51
N VAL A 337 -23.64 -16.20 8.08
CA VAL A 337 -22.63 -16.97 7.35
C VAL A 337 -22.76 -18.43 7.77
N ASN A 338 -22.98 -19.33 6.82
CA ASN A 338 -23.24 -20.75 7.09
C ASN A 338 -24.36 -20.99 8.12
N GLY A 339 -25.33 -20.08 8.17
CA GLY A 339 -26.46 -20.10 9.12
C GLY A 339 -26.15 -19.55 10.52
N ILE A 340 -24.94 -19.04 10.75
CA ILE A 340 -24.56 -18.32 11.97
C ILE A 340 -24.87 -16.84 11.77
N THR A 341 -25.79 -16.29 12.56
CA THR A 341 -26.13 -14.86 12.54
C THR A 341 -24.92 -14.03 12.93
N VAL A 342 -24.58 -13.06 12.09
CA VAL A 342 -23.56 -12.05 12.38
C VAL A 342 -24.26 -10.83 12.98
N PRO A 343 -23.82 -10.34 14.15
CA PRO A 343 -24.36 -9.11 14.73
C PRO A 343 -24.14 -7.92 13.78
N ASP A 344 -25.13 -7.04 13.66
CA ASP A 344 -24.93 -5.75 13.00
C ASP A 344 -23.80 -4.99 13.71
N ALA A 345 -22.81 -4.51 12.96
CA ALA A 345 -21.48 -4.16 13.47
C ALA A 345 -21.48 -3.13 14.63
N ALA A 346 -20.85 -3.51 15.76
CA ALA A 346 -19.90 -2.73 16.56
C ALA A 346 -19.11 -3.72 17.46
N PRO A 347 -17.77 -3.59 17.57
CA PRO A 347 -17.20 -2.44 18.25
C PRO A 347 -16.24 -1.66 17.36
N VAL A 348 -16.42 -0.35 17.38
CA VAL A 348 -15.46 0.64 16.91
C VAL A 348 -15.20 1.52 18.13
N GLU A 349 -13.96 1.79 18.46
CA GLU A 349 -13.61 2.69 19.56
C GLU A 349 -13.54 4.12 19.04
N VAL A 350 -14.18 5.07 19.75
CA VAL A 350 -14.11 6.48 19.37
C VAL A 350 -13.54 7.30 20.51
N ALA A 351 -12.42 7.98 20.25
CA ALA A 351 -11.79 8.91 21.17
C ALA A 351 -11.87 10.34 20.60
N SER A 352 -12.12 11.33 21.45
CA SER A 352 -12.09 12.74 21.04
C SER A 352 -11.52 13.65 22.14
N ALA A 353 -10.83 14.72 21.74
CA ALA A 353 -10.32 15.71 22.69
C ALA A 353 -10.05 17.07 22.03
N VAL A 354 -10.15 18.11 22.85
CA VAL A 354 -9.75 19.47 22.48
C VAL A 354 -8.23 19.56 22.50
N THR A 355 -7.62 19.85 21.36
CA THR A 355 -6.16 19.95 21.21
C THR A 355 -5.67 21.39 21.23
N SER A 356 -6.53 22.35 20.89
CA SER A 356 -6.24 23.79 20.96
C SER A 356 -7.48 24.60 21.31
N GLN A 357 -7.34 25.63 22.14
CA GLN A 357 -8.45 26.49 22.55
C GLN A 357 -8.02 27.95 22.68
N TRP A 358 -8.89 28.86 22.26
CA TRP A 358 -8.78 30.31 22.48
C TRP A 358 -10.11 30.88 22.98
N SER A 359 -10.17 32.19 23.23
CA SER A 359 -11.30 32.86 23.89
C SER A 359 -12.66 32.75 23.17
N SER A 360 -12.68 32.32 21.91
CA SER A 360 -13.90 32.28 21.10
C SER A 360 -14.01 31.01 20.26
N GLY A 361 -13.12 30.04 20.41
CA GLY A 361 -13.13 28.82 19.60
C GLY A 361 -12.09 27.81 20.03
N TYR A 362 -12.13 26.65 19.39
CA TYR A 362 -11.25 25.52 19.68
C TYR A 362 -11.07 24.64 18.44
N VAL A 363 -10.03 23.81 18.49
CA VAL A 363 -9.82 22.66 17.60
C VAL A 363 -9.92 21.40 18.46
N ALA A 364 -10.67 20.43 17.98
CA ALA A 364 -10.74 19.09 18.57
C ALA A 364 -10.42 18.03 17.51
N GLU A 365 -9.84 16.95 17.99
CA GLU A 365 -9.53 15.77 17.19
C GLU A 365 -10.43 14.62 17.58
N VAL A 366 -10.71 13.76 16.61
CA VAL A 366 -11.52 12.57 16.74
C VAL A 366 -10.75 11.42 16.08
N LEU A 367 -10.67 10.30 16.81
CA LEU A 367 -10.06 9.05 16.39
C LEU A 367 -11.15 8.00 16.40
N VAL A 368 -11.25 7.25 15.31
CA VAL A 368 -12.22 6.17 15.10
C VAL A 368 -11.41 4.91 14.79
N THR A 369 -11.31 3.99 15.76
CA THR A 369 -10.52 2.76 15.65
C THR A 369 -11.43 1.58 15.37
N ASN A 370 -11.19 0.88 14.26
CA ASN A 370 -11.94 -0.32 13.95
C ASN A 370 -11.49 -1.47 14.88
N THR A 371 -12.43 -2.10 15.58
CA THR A 371 -12.16 -3.27 16.45
C THR A 371 -13.10 -4.43 16.13
N THR A 372 -13.61 -4.46 14.90
CA THR A 372 -14.62 -5.45 14.48
C THR A 372 -14.03 -6.83 14.18
N GLY A 373 -12.71 -6.97 14.12
CA GLY A 373 -12.03 -8.20 13.68
C GLY A 373 -12.02 -8.39 12.16
N GLY A 374 -12.55 -7.43 11.40
CA GLY A 374 -12.56 -7.43 9.94
C GLY A 374 -12.55 -6.01 9.38
N ASP A 375 -12.61 -5.87 8.07
CA ASP A 375 -12.60 -4.56 7.40
C ASP A 375 -13.90 -3.79 7.68
N LEU A 376 -13.80 -2.48 7.92
CA LEU A 376 -14.92 -1.55 7.98
C LEU A 376 -14.96 -0.71 6.70
N LEU A 377 -15.91 -1.01 5.81
CA LEU A 377 -16.13 -0.25 4.58
C LEU A 377 -16.74 1.14 4.86
N THR A 378 -16.24 2.15 4.14
CA THR A 378 -16.70 3.54 4.13
C THR A 378 -17.00 4.06 5.54
N PRO A 379 -15.99 4.14 6.44
CA PRO A 379 -16.19 4.54 7.82
C PRO A 379 -16.83 5.92 7.90
N GLU A 380 -18.00 5.98 8.55
CA GLU A 380 -18.79 7.18 8.74
C GLU A 380 -19.10 7.36 10.23
N LEU A 381 -18.74 8.52 10.77
CA LEU A 381 -19.07 8.93 12.13
C LEU A 381 -20.19 9.97 12.12
N SER A 382 -21.29 9.66 12.79
CA SER A 382 -22.36 10.62 13.02
C SER A 382 -22.44 11.03 14.49
N PHE A 383 -22.71 12.31 14.76
CA PHE A 383 -22.75 12.86 16.12
C PHE A 383 -23.50 14.20 16.20
N THR A 384 -23.87 14.62 17.40
CA THR A 384 -24.38 15.96 17.69
C THR A 384 -23.24 16.88 18.15
N LEU A 385 -23.22 18.11 17.63
CA LEU A 385 -22.27 19.15 18.01
C LEU A 385 -22.98 20.52 18.03
N PRO A 386 -23.34 21.08 19.20
CA PRO A 386 -24.20 22.26 19.33
C PRO A 386 -23.70 23.52 18.60
N GLU A 387 -22.39 23.74 18.60
CA GLU A 387 -21.69 24.89 18.01
C GLU A 387 -21.49 24.76 16.50
N GLY A 388 -21.67 23.56 15.95
CA GLY A 388 -21.43 23.24 14.55
C GLY A 388 -19.94 23.21 14.18
N ILE A 389 -19.65 22.70 12.98
CA ILE A 389 -18.30 22.61 12.43
C ILE A 389 -18.07 23.82 11.51
N ASP A 390 -17.04 24.61 11.79
CA ASP A 390 -16.60 25.71 10.92
C ASP A 390 -15.57 25.24 9.89
N THR A 391 -14.59 24.45 10.33
CA THR A 391 -13.57 23.85 9.46
C THR A 391 -13.41 22.39 9.85
N LEU A 392 -13.24 21.52 8.85
CA LEU A 392 -12.98 20.09 9.01
C LEU A 392 -11.69 19.74 8.25
N TRP A 393 -10.90 18.82 8.80
CA TRP A 393 -9.69 18.26 8.20
C TRP A 393 -9.76 16.74 8.20
N ASN A 394 -9.27 16.09 7.13
CA ASN A 394 -9.24 14.63 6.91
C ASN A 394 -10.63 13.98 6.99
N GLY A 395 -11.59 14.62 6.31
CA GLY A 395 -12.96 14.15 6.27
C GLY A 395 -13.87 15.09 5.50
N THR A 396 -15.03 14.56 5.13
CA THR A 396 -16.14 15.31 4.56
C THR A 396 -17.32 15.32 5.52
N ALA A 397 -17.92 16.49 5.76
CA ALA A 397 -19.06 16.64 6.66
C ALA A 397 -20.34 17.02 5.93
N THR A 398 -21.45 16.40 6.33
CA THR A 398 -22.80 16.83 5.99
C THR A 398 -23.62 17.04 7.26
N LEU A 399 -24.53 18.02 7.25
CA LEU A 399 -25.45 18.29 8.35
C LEU A 399 -26.85 17.81 7.98
N GLY A 400 -27.35 16.83 8.73
CA GLY A 400 -28.71 16.31 8.60
C GLY A 400 -29.77 17.33 9.02
N ALA A 401 -30.99 17.14 8.52
CA ALA A 401 -32.14 17.97 8.87
C ALA A 401 -32.57 17.81 10.35
N ASP A 402 -32.12 16.74 11.00
CA ASP A 402 -32.25 16.43 12.42
C ASP A 402 -31.19 17.14 13.29
N GLY A 403 -30.24 17.86 12.68
CA GLY A 403 -29.18 18.58 13.36
C GLY A 403 -27.96 17.72 13.72
N ARG A 404 -27.86 16.50 13.16
CA ARG A 404 -26.73 15.60 13.36
C ARG A 404 -25.70 15.79 12.26
N TRP A 405 -24.43 15.86 12.63
CA TRP A 405 -23.32 15.83 11.67
C TRP A 405 -23.05 14.39 11.29
N THR A 406 -22.76 14.19 10.02
CA THR A 406 -22.21 12.96 9.46
C THR A 406 -20.86 13.32 8.85
N VAL A 407 -19.80 12.76 9.40
CA VAL A 407 -18.43 12.89 8.91
C VAL A 407 -18.01 11.57 8.32
N ALA A 408 -17.50 11.57 7.10
CA ALA A 408 -16.89 10.41 6.45
C ALA A 408 -15.42 10.71 6.14
N ASP A 409 -14.60 9.67 6.02
CA ASP A 409 -13.26 9.77 5.44
C ASP A 409 -13.33 10.48 4.06
N ASP A 410 -12.38 11.37 3.77
CA ASP A 410 -12.34 12.10 2.49
C ASP A 410 -11.73 11.29 1.34
N THR A 411 -11.30 10.06 1.61
CA THR A 411 -10.88 9.06 0.63
C THR A 411 -12.10 8.32 0.08
N ALA A 412 -12.32 8.44 -1.24
CA ALA A 412 -13.43 7.76 -1.89
C ALA A 412 -13.27 6.23 -1.80
N GLY A 413 -14.23 5.55 -1.17
CA GLY A 413 -14.17 4.10 -0.97
C GLY A 413 -13.23 3.67 0.16
N ALA A 414 -12.93 4.56 1.12
CA ALA A 414 -12.11 4.26 2.28
C ALA A 414 -12.50 2.93 2.94
N VAL A 415 -11.50 2.13 3.29
CA VAL A 415 -11.64 0.90 4.06
C VAL A 415 -10.74 1.02 5.26
N LEU A 416 -11.30 0.86 6.46
CA LEU A 416 -10.55 0.89 7.70
C LEU A 416 -10.34 -0.56 8.17
N LYS A 417 -9.12 -1.08 8.19
CA LYS A 417 -8.81 -2.46 8.61
C LYS A 417 -8.98 -2.64 10.11
N ASP A 418 -9.06 -3.88 10.57
CA ASP A 418 -9.10 -4.15 12.01
C ASP A 418 -7.84 -3.60 12.71
N GLY A 419 -8.04 -2.91 13.83
CA GLY A 419 -6.99 -2.21 14.57
C GLY A 419 -6.58 -0.85 14.00
N GLU A 420 -6.93 -0.50 12.76
CA GLU A 420 -6.62 0.80 12.18
C GLU A 420 -7.47 1.93 12.77
N THR A 421 -6.93 3.14 12.73
CA THR A 421 -7.57 4.33 13.26
C THR A 421 -7.70 5.43 12.21
N TRP A 422 -8.94 5.77 11.86
CA TRP A 422 -9.25 6.97 11.10
C TRP A 422 -9.21 8.19 12.02
N ARG A 423 -8.45 9.23 11.65
CA ARG A 423 -8.30 10.46 12.43
C ARG A 423 -8.73 11.67 11.63
N PHE A 424 -9.65 12.44 12.19
CA PHE A 424 -10.06 13.74 11.65
C PHE A 424 -10.05 14.82 12.73
N ALA A 425 -9.99 16.09 12.32
CA ALA A 425 -10.04 17.23 13.22
C ALA A 425 -11.08 18.23 12.78
N TYR A 426 -11.65 18.98 13.73
CA TYR A 426 -12.57 20.06 13.42
C TYR A 426 -12.31 21.30 14.27
N LYS A 427 -12.67 22.46 13.70
CA LYS A 427 -12.66 23.76 14.37
C LYS A 427 -14.09 24.23 14.58
N ALA A 428 -14.37 24.74 15.77
CA ALA A 428 -15.66 25.34 16.10
C ALA A 428 -15.49 26.61 16.95
N TYR A 429 -16.51 27.46 16.94
CA TYR A 429 -16.50 28.76 17.62
C TYR A 429 -17.49 28.78 18.78
N THR A 430 -16.95 28.76 20.00
CA THR A 430 -17.69 28.84 21.27
C THR A 430 -16.73 29.29 22.37
N ASP A 431 -17.25 29.89 23.43
CA ASP A 431 -16.50 30.18 24.66
C ASP A 431 -16.45 28.97 25.63
N GLN A 432 -17.21 27.91 25.35
CA GLN A 432 -17.27 26.65 26.09
C GLN A 432 -17.19 25.47 25.10
N PRO A 433 -15.99 24.91 24.84
CA PRO A 433 -15.83 23.78 23.93
C PRO A 433 -16.64 22.56 24.36
N THR A 434 -17.28 21.89 23.40
CA THR A 434 -17.85 20.56 23.60
C THR A 434 -17.22 19.56 22.63
N LEU A 435 -17.29 18.27 22.98
CA LEU A 435 -16.87 17.18 22.12
C LEU A 435 -18.10 16.55 21.44
N PRO A 436 -17.92 15.76 20.36
CA PRO A 436 -19.01 15.02 19.72
C PRO A 436 -19.84 14.24 20.75
N GLN A 437 -21.17 14.35 20.66
CA GLN A 437 -22.12 13.67 21.53
C GLN A 437 -23.03 12.74 20.72
N ASP A 438 -23.68 11.81 21.42
CA ASP A 438 -24.61 10.82 20.84
C ASP A 438 -23.98 10.06 19.66
N ILE A 439 -22.72 9.63 19.73
CA ILE A 439 -21.95 9.14 18.58
C ILE A 439 -22.55 7.84 17.99
N ALA A 440 -22.51 7.70 16.67
CA ALA A 440 -22.80 6.44 15.97
C ALA A 440 -21.85 6.24 14.78
N VAL A 441 -21.41 5.01 14.55
CA VAL A 441 -20.54 4.63 13.41
C VAL A 441 -21.35 3.79 12.42
N ASN A 442 -21.36 4.16 11.14
CA ASN A 442 -22.15 3.51 10.07
C ASN A 442 -23.62 3.26 10.47
N GLY A 443 -24.20 4.16 11.27
CA GLY A 443 -25.57 4.07 11.76
C GLY A 443 -25.77 3.32 13.09
N THR A 444 -24.76 2.61 13.60
CA THR A 444 -24.80 1.93 14.90
C THR A 444 -24.40 2.89 16.02
N SER A 445 -25.31 3.14 16.97
CA SER A 445 -25.02 4.01 18.13
C SER A 445 -24.04 3.36 19.10
N LEU A 446 -23.08 4.15 19.59
CA LEU A 446 -22.10 3.72 20.59
C LEU A 446 -22.61 4.01 22.00
N ASP A 447 -22.38 3.09 22.93
CA ASP A 447 -22.66 3.31 24.35
C ASP A 447 -21.51 4.09 25.02
N ASP A 448 -21.74 4.67 26.21
CA ASP A 448 -20.73 5.45 26.95
C ASP A 448 -19.42 4.68 27.23
N ALA A 449 -19.43 3.34 27.18
CA ALA A 449 -18.25 2.49 27.37
C ALA A 449 -17.36 2.43 26.10
N ASP A 450 -17.93 2.61 24.91
CA ASP A 450 -17.24 2.53 23.62
C ASP A 450 -16.61 3.89 23.20
N THR A 451 -16.90 4.94 23.97
CA THR A 451 -16.38 6.31 23.80
C THR A 451 -15.30 6.68 24.83
N ALA A 452 -14.83 5.69 25.60
CA ALA A 452 -14.17 5.90 26.89
C ALA A 452 -12.63 5.89 26.86
N LEU A 453 -12.00 6.41 25.80
CA LEU A 453 -10.55 6.64 25.79
C LEU A 453 -10.23 8.14 25.83
N ALA A 454 -9.44 8.54 26.82
CA ALA A 454 -8.85 9.86 26.85
C ALA A 454 -7.74 9.92 25.80
N ILE A 455 -7.81 10.88 24.85
CA ILE A 455 -6.73 11.12 23.87
C ILE A 455 -5.35 11.25 24.53
N ALA A 456 -5.28 11.64 25.81
CA ALA A 456 -4.03 11.69 26.57
C ALA A 456 -3.30 10.33 26.68
N ASP A 457 -4.00 9.19 26.60
CA ASP A 457 -3.40 7.85 26.57
C ASP A 457 -3.01 7.41 25.14
N LEU A 458 -3.47 8.10 24.09
CA LEU A 458 -3.14 7.86 22.67
C LEU A 458 -2.01 8.76 22.15
N LEU A 459 -1.70 9.88 22.82
CA LEU A 459 -0.69 10.87 22.39
C LEU A 459 0.78 10.52 22.71
N ASP A 460 1.07 9.30 23.18
CA ASP A 460 2.45 8.78 23.27
C ASP A 460 2.96 8.21 21.92
N GLN A 461 2.14 8.26 20.86
CA GLN A 461 2.56 8.01 19.48
C GLN A 461 2.77 9.36 18.76
N GLU A 462 3.98 9.62 18.24
CA GLU A 462 4.27 10.80 17.41
C GLU A 462 3.47 10.72 16.10
N ILE A 463 2.35 11.44 16.01
CA ILE A 463 1.52 11.50 14.80
C ILE A 463 1.54 12.91 14.22
N VAL A 464 2.04 13.04 12.99
CA VAL A 464 2.17 14.30 12.24
C VAL A 464 0.80 14.76 11.74
N ILE A 465 0.43 16.01 12.05
CA ILE A 465 -0.73 16.68 11.45
C ILE A 465 -0.22 17.50 10.26
N ASP A 466 -0.81 17.35 9.08
CA ASP A 466 -0.59 18.30 7.99
C ASP A 466 -1.28 19.64 8.32
N VAL A 467 -0.47 20.59 8.77
CA VAL A 467 -0.89 21.97 9.08
C VAL A 467 -0.69 22.92 7.89
N SER A 468 -0.46 22.40 6.67
CA SER A 468 -0.29 23.21 5.45
C SER A 468 -1.48 24.12 5.14
N GLN A 469 -2.67 23.79 5.66
CA GLN A 469 -3.90 24.58 5.56
C GLN A 469 -4.12 25.54 6.74
N MET A 470 -3.24 25.58 7.76
CA MET A 470 -3.34 26.52 8.88
C MET A 470 -2.82 27.91 8.49
N HIS A 471 -3.67 28.92 8.61
CA HIS A 471 -3.27 30.32 8.43
C HIS A 471 -2.40 30.79 9.62
N THR A 472 -1.31 31.51 9.33
CA THR A 472 -0.24 31.88 10.29
C THR A 472 -0.65 32.70 11.51
N THR A 473 -1.92 33.12 11.60
CA THR A 473 -2.49 33.82 12.76
C THR A 473 -3.00 32.89 13.85
N ASP A 474 -3.07 31.58 13.60
CA ASP A 474 -3.69 30.60 14.49
C ASP A 474 -2.68 29.68 15.21
N VAL A 475 -1.37 29.96 15.14
CA VAL A 475 -0.30 29.20 15.83
C VAL A 475 -0.04 29.77 17.23
N PRO A 476 -0.27 29.01 18.34
CA PRO A 476 0.06 29.47 19.69
C PRO A 476 1.58 29.47 19.97
N PRO A 477 2.07 30.23 20.97
CA PRO A 477 3.50 30.51 21.18
C PRO A 477 4.39 29.35 21.68
N ALA A 478 3.96 28.09 21.57
CA ALA A 478 4.65 26.96 22.19
C ALA A 478 5.60 26.18 21.25
N LEU A 479 5.66 26.49 19.94
CA LEU A 479 6.47 25.72 18.97
C LEU A 479 7.69 26.47 18.40
N ALA A 480 8.08 27.60 19.00
CA ALA A 480 9.19 28.42 18.50
C ALA A 480 10.52 28.21 19.27
N HIS A 481 10.98 26.97 19.42
CA HIS A 481 12.39 26.64 19.70
C HIS A 481 12.58 25.19 19.25
N LEU A 482 13.31 24.91 18.18
CA LEU A 482 14.76 24.69 18.24
C LEU A 482 15.37 24.88 16.84
N GLY A 483 16.00 26.04 16.64
CA GLY A 483 16.88 26.30 15.51
C GLY A 483 17.91 27.33 15.92
N ALA A 484 19.16 26.89 16.12
CA ALA A 484 20.41 27.60 15.78
C ALA A 484 21.61 27.16 16.66
N GLY A 485 22.57 26.49 16.02
CA GLY A 485 24.01 26.83 16.07
C GLY A 485 24.88 26.30 17.21
N HIS A 486 25.91 25.53 16.86
CA HIS A 486 27.33 25.89 17.06
C HIS A 486 28.26 24.79 16.51
N GLY A 487 29.25 25.18 15.70
CA GLY A 487 30.32 24.28 15.23
C GLY A 487 31.59 24.35 16.09
N ALA A 488 32.46 23.33 15.95
CA ALA A 488 33.93 23.41 15.88
C ALA A 488 34.57 22.01 16.10
N GLY A 489 35.59 21.67 15.29
CA GLY A 489 36.82 21.04 15.79
C GLY A 489 37.13 19.58 15.41
N TRP A 490 38.05 19.44 14.44
CA TRP A 490 39.11 18.43 14.26
C TRP A 490 39.47 17.59 15.51
N ASP A 491 39.74 16.28 15.36
CA ASP A 491 41.08 15.73 15.11
C ASP A 491 41.09 14.19 15.01
N GLU A 492 42.18 13.70 14.45
CA GLU A 492 42.49 12.37 13.93
C GLU A 492 42.96 11.39 15.04
N ASP A 493 43.13 10.12 14.66
CA ASP A 493 43.78 9.02 15.40
C ASP A 493 43.04 8.35 16.57
N LEU A 494 42.64 7.09 16.35
CA LEU A 494 43.02 5.96 17.21
C LEU A 494 42.82 4.65 16.45
N ALA A 495 43.91 3.93 16.24
CA ALA A 495 43.94 2.65 15.57
C ALA A 495 44.66 1.60 16.45
N TRP A 496 44.14 0.37 16.40
CA TRP A 496 44.72 -0.95 16.73
C TRP A 496 44.80 -1.44 18.19
N GLU A 497 44.08 -2.54 18.48
CA GLU A 497 44.61 -3.85 18.94
C GLU A 497 43.47 -4.89 18.84
N MET A 498 43.49 -5.78 17.84
CA MET A 498 44.01 -7.17 17.85
C MET A 498 42.87 -8.22 18.01
N ASP A 499 42.62 -9.01 16.98
CA ASP A 499 43.13 -10.39 16.99
C ASP A 499 43.31 -10.95 15.57
N MET A 500 44.47 -11.57 15.36
CA MET A 500 44.77 -12.37 14.17
C MET A 500 44.36 -13.80 14.47
N ASP A 501 43.37 -14.33 13.74
CA ASP A 501 43.33 -15.75 13.41
C ASP A 501 42.52 -15.99 12.11
N GLY A 502 43.25 -16.22 11.02
CA GLY A 502 42.93 -17.14 9.92
C GLY A 502 41.56 -17.13 9.25
N ALA A 503 41.38 -16.28 8.23
CA ALA A 503 40.86 -16.66 6.92
C ALA A 503 41.13 -15.52 5.93
N PHE A 504 41.85 -15.78 4.83
CA PHE A 504 41.94 -14.81 3.74
C PHE A 504 40.59 -14.77 3.03
N ALA A 505 39.75 -13.79 3.37
CA ALA A 505 38.57 -13.46 2.57
C ALA A 505 39.06 -12.72 1.31
N VAL A 506 38.93 -13.36 0.14
CA VAL A 506 39.09 -12.67 -1.14
C VAL A 506 37.79 -11.91 -1.37
N SER A 507 37.90 -10.58 -1.52
CA SER A 507 36.79 -9.75 -2.00
C SER A 507 36.84 -9.76 -3.51
N GLU A 508 35.83 -10.34 -4.15
CA GLU A 508 35.62 -10.16 -5.59
C GLU A 508 34.80 -8.87 -5.77
N ARG A 509 35.38 -7.91 -6.52
CA ARG A 509 34.69 -6.68 -6.93
C ARG A 509 33.65 -7.02 -8.01
N PRO A 510 32.52 -6.30 -8.06
CA PRO A 510 31.31 -6.74 -8.74
C PRO A 510 31.56 -7.01 -10.22
N THR A 511 31.07 -8.15 -10.70
CA THR A 511 30.57 -8.22 -12.07
C THR A 511 29.32 -7.34 -12.08
N LEU A 512 29.41 -6.12 -12.64
CA LEU A 512 28.24 -5.29 -12.88
C LEU A 512 27.20 -6.15 -13.65
N PRO A 513 26.02 -6.45 -13.06
CA PRO A 513 24.91 -6.97 -13.85
C PRO A 513 24.50 -5.93 -14.89
N ALA A 514 23.73 -6.37 -15.89
CA ALA A 514 23.22 -5.51 -16.96
C ALA A 514 22.44 -4.30 -16.40
N PHE A 515 22.47 -3.20 -17.13
CA PHE A 515 21.65 -2.03 -16.86
C PHE A 515 20.23 -2.34 -17.32
N ASP A 516 19.30 -2.51 -16.39
CA ASP A 516 17.88 -2.65 -16.69
C ASP A 516 17.27 -1.24 -16.62
N ALA A 517 17.30 -0.52 -17.76
CA ALA A 517 16.92 0.89 -17.83
C ALA A 517 15.71 1.06 -18.76
N PHE A 518 14.60 1.60 -18.25
CA PHE A 518 13.39 1.84 -19.05
C PHE A 518 13.61 2.95 -20.08
N VAL A 519 13.81 2.57 -21.35
CA VAL A 519 14.14 3.48 -22.47
C VAL A 519 12.98 3.55 -23.47
N LEU A 520 12.45 4.75 -23.69
CA LEU A 520 11.44 4.98 -24.72
C LEU A 520 12.06 5.19 -26.11
N PRO A 521 11.49 4.61 -27.19
CA PRO A 521 11.95 4.91 -28.55
C PRO A 521 11.69 6.37 -28.92
N GLU A 522 12.61 6.98 -29.65
CA GLU A 522 12.48 8.35 -30.18
C GLU A 522 11.16 8.51 -30.98
N PRO A 523 10.42 9.62 -30.82
CA PRO A 523 9.25 9.87 -31.65
C PRO A 523 9.68 9.94 -33.12
N ALA A 524 9.05 9.14 -33.97
CA ALA A 524 9.25 9.21 -35.41
C ALA A 524 8.98 10.65 -35.88
N GLU A 525 10.00 11.31 -36.45
CA GLU A 525 9.83 12.61 -37.08
C GLU A 525 8.63 12.55 -38.04
N GLU A 526 7.61 13.37 -37.79
CA GLU A 526 6.55 13.60 -38.76
C GLU A 526 7.17 14.10 -40.05
N VAL A 527 7.24 13.22 -41.05
CA VAL A 527 7.48 13.60 -42.43
C VAL A 527 6.22 14.28 -42.97
N SER A 528 6.00 15.55 -42.62
CA SER A 528 5.08 16.43 -43.36
C SER A 528 5.87 17.47 -44.15
N SER A 529 6.32 17.02 -45.33
CA SER A 529 6.78 17.94 -46.38
C SER A 529 5.58 18.62 -47.02
N ALA A 530 5.13 19.73 -46.43
CA ALA A 530 4.22 20.68 -47.08
C ALA A 530 4.96 22.00 -47.35
N ARG A 531 5.50 22.05 -48.57
CA ARG A 531 6.16 23.20 -49.19
C ARG A 531 5.17 24.35 -49.38
N LEU A 532 5.28 25.43 -48.60
CA LEU A 532 4.64 26.72 -48.93
C LEU A 532 5.63 27.60 -49.71
N LEU A 533 5.34 27.79 -51.00
CA LEU A 533 5.93 28.83 -51.83
C LEU A 533 5.16 30.14 -51.62
N PRO A 534 5.81 31.31 -51.73
CA PRO A 534 5.16 32.60 -51.53
C PRO A 534 4.36 33.00 -52.76
N VAL A 535 3.21 33.63 -52.56
CA VAL A 535 2.53 34.42 -53.61
C VAL A 535 2.07 35.73 -53.00
N ASP A 536 2.72 36.80 -53.45
CA ASP A 536 2.30 38.20 -53.27
C ASP A 536 1.02 38.52 -54.05
N ASP A 537 0.31 39.52 -53.52
CA ASP A 537 -0.59 40.49 -54.18
C ASP A 537 -1.90 40.03 -54.85
N GLY A 538 -3.03 40.57 -54.36
CA GLY A 538 -4.29 40.59 -55.11
C GLY A 538 -5.52 41.03 -54.34
N PHE A 539 -5.72 42.33 -54.21
CA PHE A 539 -6.83 43.06 -53.57
C PHE A 539 -8.23 42.93 -54.24
N LEU A 540 -9.26 43.25 -53.44
CA LEU A 540 -10.65 43.73 -53.72
C LEU A 540 -11.71 42.64 -54.01
N VAL A 541 -12.89 42.63 -53.36
CA VAL A 541 -13.81 43.71 -52.92
C VAL A 541 -14.30 43.50 -51.49
#